data_AF-A0A836P1F1-F1
#
_entry.id   AF-A0A836P1F1-F1
#
_cell.length_a   1.000
_cell.length_b   1.000
_cell.length_c   1.000
_cell.angle_alpha   90.00
_cell.angle_beta   90.00
_cell.angle_gamma   90.00
#
_symmetry.space_group_name_H-M   'P 1'
#
loop_
_entity.id
_entity.type
_entity.pdbx_description
1 polymer ?
#
loop_
_entity_poly.entity_id
_entity_poly.type
_entity_poly.pdbx_seq_one_letter_code
_entity_poly.pdbx_strand_id
1 'polypeptide(L)'
;MRLPAHGGHRLTATPGSAAVEPREAVLDIDPASAALPSYIEQLERAAIQKALEENRWNKTKTAAQLGITFRALRYKLKKLGME
;
A
#
# COMPACT_ATOMS: atom_id res chain seq x y z
N MET A 1 -10.76 -59.70 27.87
CA MET A 1 -11.05 -59.05 26.56
C MET A 1 -10.24 -57.75 26.50
N ARG A 2 -9.67 -57.45 25.32
CA ARG A 2 -8.61 -56.47 25.06
C ARG A 2 -9.12 -55.02 25.04
N LEU A 3 -8.28 -54.06 25.48
CA LEU A 3 -8.37 -52.63 25.15
C LEU A 3 -8.10 -52.41 23.65
N PRO A 4 -8.63 -51.33 23.05
CA PRO A 4 -7.76 -50.23 22.58
C PRO A 4 -8.42 -48.82 22.78
N ALA A 5 -7.69 -47.79 23.23
CA ALA A 5 -6.87 -46.82 22.45
C ALA A 5 -7.74 -45.70 21.82
N HIS A 6 -7.40 -44.41 21.71
CA HIS A 6 -6.24 -43.54 21.94
C HIS A 6 -6.82 -42.13 22.20
N GLY A 7 -6.28 -41.30 23.09
CA GLY A 7 -5.02 -40.59 22.86
C GLY A 7 -5.33 -39.17 22.39
N GLY A 8 -5.26 -38.21 23.31
CA GLY A 8 -5.48 -36.80 23.01
C GLY A 8 -4.37 -36.21 22.15
N HIS A 9 -4.71 -35.14 21.43
CA HIS A 9 -3.73 -34.14 21.05
C HIS A 9 -4.31 -32.74 21.20
N ARG A 10 -3.79 -32.08 22.23
CA ARG A 10 -3.96 -30.67 22.57
C ARG A 10 -3.18 -29.86 21.53
N LEU A 11 -3.86 -29.08 20.71
CA LEU A 11 -3.19 -28.15 19.81
C LEU A 11 -2.95 -26.83 20.54
N THR A 12 -1.71 -26.65 20.99
CA THR A 12 -1.11 -25.35 21.31
C THR A 12 -0.36 -24.85 20.09
N ALA A 13 -0.58 -23.60 19.65
CA ALA A 13 0.44 -22.76 19.00
C ALA A 13 -0.08 -21.33 18.77
N THR A 14 0.41 -20.43 19.63
CA THR A 14 0.98 -19.09 19.40
C THR A 14 0.57 -18.24 18.18
N PRO A 15 0.30 -16.92 18.37
CA PRO A 15 -0.03 -16.00 17.29
C PRO A 15 1.20 -15.70 16.42
N GLY A 16 1.10 -15.99 15.13
CA GLY A 16 2.09 -15.59 14.13
C GLY A 16 1.94 -14.10 13.82
N SER A 17 2.71 -13.29 14.55
CA SER A 17 3.12 -11.96 14.10
C SER A 17 3.94 -12.13 12.82
N ALA A 18 3.29 -12.00 11.66
CA ALA A 18 3.98 -11.64 10.44
C ALA A 18 3.83 -10.13 10.31
N ALA A 19 4.81 -9.42 10.88
CA ALA A 19 5.06 -8.03 10.56
C ALA A 19 5.02 -7.91 9.03
N VAL A 20 3.99 -7.21 8.54
CA VAL A 20 3.97 -6.71 7.18
C VAL A 20 5.06 -5.67 7.16
N GLU A 21 6.28 -6.10 6.83
CA GLU A 21 7.35 -5.19 6.47
C GLU A 21 6.75 -4.31 5.36
N PRO A 22 6.60 -2.99 5.56
CA PRO A 22 6.40 -2.13 4.43
C PRO A 22 7.71 -2.26 3.67
N ARG A 23 7.74 -3.15 2.67
CA ARG A 23 8.73 -3.08 1.61
C ARG A 23 8.61 -1.65 1.12
N GLU A 24 9.54 -0.81 1.57
CA GLU A 24 9.77 0.47 0.97
C GLU A 24 9.85 0.16 -0.50
N ALA A 25 8.89 0.71 -1.26
CA ALA A 25 9.09 0.89 -2.67
C ALA A 25 10.30 1.81 -2.76
N VAL A 26 11.49 1.23 -2.68
CA VAL A 26 12.72 1.84 -3.15
C VAL A 26 12.48 2.00 -4.63
N LEU A 27 11.88 3.12 -4.96
CA LEU A 27 11.83 3.59 -6.33
C LEU A 27 13.31 3.82 -6.66
N ASP A 28 13.90 2.91 -7.43
CA ASP A 28 15.25 3.04 -7.99
C ASP A 28 15.24 4.22 -8.99
N ILE A 29 15.08 5.43 -8.48
CA ILE A 29 15.05 6.64 -9.29
C ILE A 29 16.45 7.22 -9.23
N ASP A 30 17.16 7.13 -10.34
CA ASP A 30 18.43 7.81 -10.52
C ASP A 30 18.17 9.33 -10.57
N PRO A 31 18.54 10.10 -9.52
CA PRO A 31 18.30 11.54 -9.47
C PRO A 31 19.18 12.30 -10.48
N ALA A 32 20.18 11.65 -11.09
CA ALA A 32 21.05 12.25 -12.09
C ALA A 32 20.48 12.17 -13.52
N SER A 33 19.54 11.26 -13.80
CA SER A 33 18.99 11.05 -15.16
C SER A 33 17.66 11.77 -15.43
N ALA A 34 16.89 12.09 -14.39
CA ALA A 34 15.58 12.75 -14.51
C ALA A 34 15.65 14.20 -13.99
N ALA A 35 15.19 15.15 -14.80
CA ALA A 35 15.04 16.54 -14.36
C ALA A 35 14.11 16.59 -13.12
N LEU A 36 14.44 17.44 -12.13
CA LEU A 36 13.71 17.58 -10.86
C LEU A 36 12.17 17.60 -11.00
N PRO A 37 11.56 18.26 -12.01
CA PRO A 37 10.10 18.19 -12.21
C PRO A 37 9.56 16.77 -12.45
N SER A 38 10.28 15.94 -13.19
CA SER A 38 9.90 14.55 -13.47
C SER A 38 9.98 13.68 -12.22
N TYR A 39 11.01 13.90 -11.39
CA TYR A 39 11.15 13.20 -10.11
C TYR A 39 9.95 13.46 -9.19
N ILE A 40 9.55 14.72 -9.06
CA ILE A 40 8.39 15.12 -8.26
C ILE A 40 7.12 14.45 -8.80
N GLU A 41 6.92 14.43 -10.11
CA GLU A 41 5.74 13.78 -10.71
C GLU A 41 5.68 12.27 -10.45
N GLN A 42 6.83 11.59 -10.47
CA GLN A 42 6.91 10.16 -10.16
C GLN A 42 6.57 9.90 -8.68
N LEU A 43 7.10 10.72 -7.77
CA LEU A 43 6.78 10.63 -6.34
C LEU A 43 5.29 10.88 -6.09
N GLU A 44 4.72 11.90 -6.72
CA GLU A 44 3.29 12.19 -6.65
C GLU A 44 2.43 11.05 -7.17
N ARG A 45 2.81 10.46 -8.31
CA ARG A 45 2.12 9.29 -8.89
C ARG A 45 2.14 8.11 -7.93
N ALA A 46 3.30 7.77 -7.38
CA ALA A 46 3.43 6.66 -6.44
C ALA A 46 2.58 6.87 -5.18
N ALA A 47 2.62 8.08 -4.59
CA ALA A 47 1.84 8.42 -3.42
C ALA A 47 0.32 8.33 -3.67
N ILE A 48 -0.14 8.88 -4.81
CA ILE A 48 -1.56 8.85 -5.18
C ILE A 48 -2.02 7.42 -5.47
N GLN A 49 -1.23 6.63 -6.19
CA GLN A 49 -1.56 5.23 -6.51
C GLN A 49 -1.74 4.41 -5.23
N LYS A 50 -0.76 4.50 -4.31
CA LYS A 50 -0.82 3.81 -3.02
C LYS A 50 -2.06 4.20 -2.21
N ALA A 51 -2.33 5.51 -2.10
CA ALA A 51 -3.48 5.99 -1.35
C ALA A 51 -4.83 5.65 -2.03
N LEU A 52 -4.87 5.47 -3.35
CA LEU A 52 -6.05 4.95 -4.05
C LEU A 52 -6.27 3.48 -3.71
N GLU A 53 -5.23 2.65 -3.78
CA GLU A 53 -5.31 1.22 -3.48
C GLU A 53 -5.75 0.97 -2.04
N GLU A 54 -5.14 1.65 -1.07
CA GLU A 54 -5.49 1.56 0.36
C GLU A 54 -6.96 1.93 0.64
N ASN A 55 -7.51 2.88 -0.13
CA ASN A 55 -8.90 3.33 -0.01
C ASN A 55 -9.87 2.61 -0.95
N ARG A 56 -9.46 1.52 -1.61
CA ARG A 56 -10.28 0.79 -2.60
C ARG A 56 -10.81 1.73 -3.69
N TRP A 57 -9.95 2.60 -4.19
CA TRP A 57 -10.22 3.61 -5.21
C TRP A 57 -11.27 4.66 -4.83
N ASN A 58 -11.57 4.82 -3.54
CA ASN A 58 -12.44 5.89 -3.05
C ASN A 58 -11.70 7.25 -3.07
N LYS A 59 -11.86 8.00 -4.17
CA LYS A 59 -11.20 9.30 -4.39
C LYS A 59 -11.43 10.32 -3.26
N THR A 60 -12.59 10.32 -2.61
CA THR A 60 -12.88 11.25 -1.50
C THR A 60 -12.04 10.92 -0.27
N LYS A 61 -11.94 9.65 0.10
CA LYS A 61 -11.10 9.19 1.21
C LYS A 61 -9.61 9.35 0.90
N THR A 62 -9.20 9.07 -0.35
CA THR A 62 -7.82 9.29 -0.80
C THR A 62 -7.39 10.75 -0.68
N ALA A 63 -8.23 11.70 -1.11
CA ALA A 63 -7.92 13.13 -0.96
C ALA A 63 -7.74 13.53 0.51
N ALA A 64 -8.64 13.04 1.39
CA ALA A 64 -8.54 13.28 2.83
C ALA A 64 -7.27 12.66 3.43
N GLN A 65 -6.91 11.42 3.06
CA GLN A 65 -5.69 10.76 3.53
C GLN A 65 -4.42 11.49 3.08
N LEU A 66 -4.39 11.98 1.84
CA LEU A 66 -3.27 12.74 1.30
C LEU A 66 -3.20 14.18 1.84
N GLY A 67 -4.18 14.63 2.62
CA GLY A 67 -4.22 15.98 3.18
C GLY A 67 -4.44 17.08 2.12
N ILE A 68 -5.05 16.74 0.99
CA ILE A 68 -5.33 17.68 -0.12
C ILE A 68 -6.82 17.83 -0.37
N THR A 69 -7.21 18.92 -1.00
CA THR A 69 -8.60 19.07 -1.45
C THR A 69 -8.93 18.05 -2.53
N PHE A 70 -10.20 17.62 -2.60
CA PHE A 70 -10.69 16.71 -3.65
C PHE A 70 -10.43 17.26 -5.07
N ARG A 71 -10.52 18.60 -5.22
CA ARG A 71 -10.22 19.28 -6.48
C ARG A 71 -8.74 19.15 -6.87
N ALA A 72 -7.82 19.34 -5.92
CA ALA A 72 -6.40 19.14 -6.17
C ALA A 72 -6.09 17.71 -6.59
N LEU A 73 -6.70 16.71 -5.92
CA LEU A 73 -6.55 15.30 -6.32
C LEU A 73 -6.98 15.09 -7.78
N ARG A 74 -8.16 15.60 -8.18
CA ARG A 74 -8.64 15.45 -9.57
C ARG A 74 -7.66 16.04 -10.58
N TYR A 75 -7.14 17.23 -10.33
CA TYR A 75 -6.14 17.83 -11.23
C TYR A 75 -4.87 17.01 -11.33
N LYS A 76 -4.40 16.44 -10.22
CA LYS A 76 -3.24 15.53 -10.23
C LYS A 76 -3.53 14.27 -11.02
N LEU A 77 -4.69 13.63 -10.85
CA LEU A 77 -5.08 12.45 -11.63
C LEU A 77 -5.13 12.74 -13.13
N LYS A 78 -5.73 13.87 -13.54
CA LYS A 78 -5.75 14.29 -14.93
C LYS A 78 -4.34 14.54 -15.48
N LYS A 79 -3.49 15.25 -14.73
CA LYS A 79 -2.11 15.54 -15.13
C LYS A 79 -1.29 14.26 -15.30
N LEU A 80 -1.52 13.26 -14.45
CA LEU A 80 -0.82 11.98 -14.45
C LEU A 80 -1.46 10.94 -15.39
N GLY A 81 -2.57 11.23 -16.05
CA GLY A 81 -3.27 10.28 -16.93
C GLY A 81 -3.87 9.09 -16.19
N MET A 82 -4.40 9.31 -14.98
CA MET A 82 -4.98 8.29 -14.09
C MET A 82 -6.51 8.45 -13.92
N GLU A 83 -7.17 9.19 -14.81
CA GLU A 83 -8.61 9.47 -14.79
C GLU A 83 -9.31 9.00 -16.07
#